data_AF-A0AAN1J423-F1
#
_entry.id   AF-A0AAN1J423-F1
#
_cell.length_a   1.000
_cell.length_b   1.000
_cell.length_c   1.000
_cell.angle_alpha   90.00
_cell.angle_beta   90.00
_cell.angle_gamma   90.00
#
_symmetry.space_group_name_H-M   'P 1'
#
loop_
_entity.id
_entity.type
_entity.pdbx_description
1 polymer ?
#
loop_
_entity_poly.entity_id
_entity_poly.type
_entity_poly.pdbx_seq_one_letter_code
_entity_poly.pdbx_strand_id
1 'polypeptide(L)'
;MQQELKDIVRSAYLAACDSEDAPVDLAELGIAIRSIAPSFSPRQYGFDKLRPLLESLSDVLDVVKDDSIHPPRFFARPADAKAAAGSPVQPPEQQSSRTVRAKLDENLYDFAFLPKQRFAELAALAIPERWSFGVQASEADEFSLLRNFVKYTFARLVFEKKVSYSADGQWAAFNTGLVDNRYEQIFALFSRNHVPGRQDWHLDRFCIAGEDFFGKQLVKSFCPLPEPAYYFSDVRDVIYDINAGAPIVDWHHVIVENVDRIPLQVVRRTPVSGFEFQDCSDMSDDALEAYKSAFADAISADRAGYKSIKDRFVAALELALKRVRWNFRTAVPIYFPRERKVSLLLPLSLISESKTDLALVVQRTESGNYLGQTIYPLEWAYANARLVSRPESDWLAATQIEVAETAAASVEQAA
;
A
#
# COMPACT_ATOMS: atom_id res chain seq x y z
N MET A 1 -32.62 -21.69 -29.52
CA MET A 1 -31.38 -21.01 -29.10
C MET A 1 -31.60 -20.01 -27.96
N GLN A 2 -32.30 -18.87 -28.12
CA GLN A 2 -32.52 -17.97 -26.96
C GLN A 2 -33.49 -18.53 -25.91
N GLN A 3 -34.58 -19.21 -26.31
CA GLN A 3 -35.51 -19.83 -25.35
C GLN A 3 -34.87 -20.98 -24.57
N GLU A 4 -34.14 -21.83 -25.28
CA GLU A 4 -33.36 -22.95 -24.72
C GLU A 4 -32.30 -22.49 -23.71
N LEU A 5 -31.63 -21.37 -23.98
CA LEU A 5 -30.70 -20.74 -23.03
C LEU A 5 -31.41 -20.31 -21.74
N LYS A 6 -32.60 -19.69 -21.86
CA LYS A 6 -33.39 -19.26 -20.68
C LYS A 6 -33.82 -20.45 -19.83
N ASP A 7 -34.23 -21.54 -20.47
CA ASP A 7 -34.65 -22.76 -19.77
C ASP A 7 -33.48 -23.44 -19.03
N ILE A 8 -32.28 -23.45 -19.63
CA ILE A 8 -31.04 -23.93 -19.00
C ILE A 8 -30.67 -23.07 -17.79
N VAL A 9 -30.69 -21.74 -17.94
CA VAL A 9 -30.32 -20.80 -16.87
C VAL A 9 -31.32 -20.88 -15.70
N ARG A 10 -32.63 -21.01 -15.98
CA ARG A 10 -33.66 -21.19 -14.95
C ARG A 10 -33.50 -22.51 -14.21
N SER A 11 -33.24 -23.60 -14.93
CA SER A 11 -33.03 -24.92 -14.33
C SER A 11 -31.74 -24.95 -13.49
N ALA A 12 -30.68 -24.29 -13.95
CA ALA A 12 -29.42 -24.17 -13.22
C ALA A 12 -29.55 -23.33 -11.95
N TYR A 13 -30.36 -22.27 -11.99
CA TYR A 13 -30.67 -21.47 -10.80
C TYR A 13 -31.42 -22.31 -9.77
N LEU A 14 -32.47 -23.03 -10.18
CA LEU A 14 -33.24 -23.92 -9.28
C LEU A 14 -32.41 -25.06 -8.68
N ALA A 15 -31.41 -25.55 -9.42
CA ALA A 15 -30.49 -26.59 -8.93
C ALA A 15 -29.42 -26.06 -7.96
N ALA A 16 -29.16 -24.76 -7.98
CA ALA A 16 -28.12 -24.11 -7.18
C ALA A 16 -28.67 -23.31 -5.98
N CYS A 17 -29.99 -23.08 -5.91
CA CYS A 17 -30.61 -22.36 -4.81
C CYS A 17 -31.05 -23.30 -3.68
N ASP A 18 -30.77 -22.93 -2.43
CA ASP A 18 -31.26 -23.65 -1.24
C ASP A 18 -32.77 -23.42 -0.99
N SER A 19 -33.33 -22.34 -1.53
CA SER A 19 -34.77 -22.00 -1.51
C SER A 19 -35.15 -21.15 -2.74
N GLU A 20 -36.44 -21.13 -3.12
CA GLU A 20 -36.93 -20.58 -4.41
C GLU A 20 -36.58 -19.10 -4.67
N ASP A 21 -36.20 -18.32 -3.64
CA ASP A 21 -35.86 -16.89 -3.73
C ASP A 21 -34.44 -16.54 -3.24
N ALA A 22 -33.58 -17.53 -2.93
CA ALA A 22 -32.26 -17.27 -2.38
C ALA A 22 -31.25 -16.72 -3.44
N PRO A 23 -30.43 -15.71 -3.11
CA PRO A 23 -29.34 -15.29 -3.99
C PRO A 23 -28.33 -16.41 -4.21
N VAL A 24 -28.04 -16.73 -5.47
CA VAL A 24 -27.03 -17.74 -5.84
C VAL A 24 -25.76 -17.03 -6.32
N ASP A 25 -24.60 -17.42 -5.81
CA ASP A 25 -23.32 -16.86 -6.27
C ASP A 25 -23.10 -17.19 -7.76
N LEU A 26 -22.63 -16.21 -8.54
CA LEU A 26 -22.43 -16.33 -9.98
C LEU A 26 -21.45 -17.45 -10.35
N ALA A 27 -20.46 -17.75 -9.50
CA ALA A 27 -19.53 -18.85 -9.71
C ALA A 27 -20.23 -20.21 -9.58
N GLU A 28 -21.10 -20.36 -8.57
CA GLU A 28 -21.92 -21.56 -8.34
C GLU A 28 -22.95 -21.75 -9.44
N LEU A 29 -23.63 -20.67 -9.86
CA LEU A 29 -24.55 -20.71 -10.99
C LEU A 29 -23.82 -21.14 -12.28
N GLY A 30 -22.60 -20.65 -12.50
CA GLY A 30 -21.77 -21.07 -13.64
C GLY A 30 -21.41 -22.56 -13.61
N ILE A 31 -21.24 -23.15 -12.43
CA ILE A 31 -21.01 -24.60 -12.26
C ILE A 31 -22.31 -25.36 -12.55
N ALA A 32 -23.45 -24.92 -12.02
CA ALA A 32 -24.74 -25.55 -12.25
C ALA A 32 -25.14 -25.55 -13.74
N ILE A 33 -24.91 -24.45 -14.45
CA ILE A 33 -25.15 -24.37 -15.91
C ILE A 33 -24.32 -25.41 -16.67
N ARG A 34 -23.04 -25.59 -16.30
CA ARG A 34 -22.16 -26.58 -16.94
C ARG A 34 -22.52 -28.02 -16.57
N SER A 35 -23.18 -28.24 -15.44
CA SER A 35 -23.70 -29.56 -15.05
C SER A 35 -24.88 -29.98 -15.93
N ILE A 36 -25.78 -29.03 -16.25
CA ILE A 36 -26.97 -29.27 -17.08
C ILE A 36 -26.62 -29.27 -18.58
N ALA A 37 -25.70 -28.40 -19.01
CA ALA A 37 -25.25 -28.28 -20.38
C ALA A 37 -23.71 -28.28 -20.46
N PRO A 38 -23.07 -29.46 -20.55
CA PRO A 38 -21.60 -29.59 -20.54
C PRO A 38 -20.88 -28.86 -21.68
N SER A 39 -21.56 -28.65 -22.81
CA SER A 39 -21.04 -27.93 -23.98
C SER A 39 -21.28 -26.41 -23.92
N PHE A 40 -21.84 -25.89 -22.82
CA PHE A 40 -22.19 -24.48 -22.69
C PHE A 40 -20.95 -23.58 -22.66
N SER A 41 -20.96 -22.55 -23.52
CA SER A 41 -19.96 -21.47 -23.50
C SER A 41 -20.62 -20.13 -23.81
N PRO A 42 -20.34 -19.05 -23.04
CA PRO A 42 -20.85 -17.72 -23.33
C PRO A 42 -20.53 -17.21 -24.74
N ARG A 43 -19.42 -17.68 -25.32
CA ARG A 43 -18.98 -17.32 -26.68
C ARG A 43 -19.94 -17.81 -27.76
N GLN A 44 -20.66 -18.91 -27.53
CA GLN A 44 -21.69 -19.40 -28.46
C GLN A 44 -22.85 -18.41 -28.62
N TYR A 45 -23.02 -17.54 -27.63
CA TYR A 45 -24.08 -16.53 -27.58
C TYR A 45 -23.55 -15.10 -27.78
N GLY A 46 -22.29 -14.94 -28.20
CA GLY A 46 -21.69 -13.64 -28.51
C GLY A 46 -21.13 -12.87 -27.32
N PHE A 47 -20.91 -13.52 -26.17
CA PHE A 47 -20.37 -12.87 -24.97
C PHE A 47 -19.03 -13.47 -24.54
N ASP A 48 -18.10 -12.63 -24.09
CA ASP A 48 -16.78 -13.08 -23.64
C ASP A 48 -16.80 -13.75 -22.25
N LYS A 49 -17.79 -13.41 -21.42
CA LYS A 49 -17.93 -13.87 -20.03
C LYS A 49 -19.38 -14.14 -19.68
N LEU A 50 -19.60 -14.93 -18.62
CA LEU A 50 -20.94 -15.32 -18.15
C LEU A 50 -21.75 -14.11 -17.63
N ARG A 51 -21.12 -13.15 -16.95
CA ARG A 51 -21.83 -12.00 -16.36
C ARG A 51 -22.57 -11.16 -17.41
N PRO A 52 -21.92 -10.65 -18.48
CA PRO A 52 -22.62 -9.91 -19.54
C PRO A 52 -23.75 -10.70 -20.22
N LEU A 53 -23.60 -12.03 -20.33
CA LEU A 53 -24.63 -12.90 -20.88
C LEU A 53 -25.86 -12.94 -19.95
N LEU A 54 -25.68 -13.09 -18.65
CA LEU A 54 -26.79 -13.10 -17.70
C LEU A 54 -27.44 -11.73 -17.53
N GLU A 55 -26.66 -10.65 -17.59
CA GLU A 55 -27.17 -9.26 -17.59
C GLU A 55 -28.07 -9.00 -18.82
N SER A 56 -27.86 -9.72 -19.94
CA SER A 56 -28.74 -9.67 -21.12
C SER A 56 -30.05 -10.47 -20.96
N LEU A 57 -30.17 -11.31 -19.93
CA LEU A 57 -31.33 -12.15 -19.60
C LEU A 57 -32.04 -11.61 -18.34
N SER A 58 -32.18 -10.29 -18.25
CA SER A 58 -32.82 -9.61 -17.11
C SER A 58 -34.31 -9.92 -16.94
N ASP A 59 -34.91 -10.59 -17.93
CA ASP A 59 -36.27 -11.13 -17.86
C ASP A 59 -36.35 -12.47 -17.11
N VAL A 60 -35.22 -13.11 -16.82
CA VAL A 60 -35.16 -14.39 -16.09
C VAL A 60 -34.45 -14.22 -14.74
N LEU A 61 -33.29 -13.54 -14.73
CA LEU A 61 -32.49 -13.33 -13.52
C LEU A 61 -31.99 -11.88 -13.42
N ASP A 62 -32.10 -11.30 -12.23
CA ASP A 62 -31.43 -10.07 -11.85
C ASP A 62 -30.06 -10.38 -11.25
N VAL A 63 -29.00 -9.77 -11.80
CA VAL A 63 -27.63 -9.89 -11.27
C VAL A 63 -27.35 -8.72 -10.34
N VAL A 64 -27.16 -9.01 -9.06
CA VAL A 64 -26.85 -8.05 -8.01
C VAL A 64 -25.37 -8.11 -7.67
N LYS A 65 -24.72 -6.95 -7.62
CA LYS A 65 -23.32 -6.81 -7.22
C LYS A 65 -23.25 -6.56 -5.72
N ASP A 66 -22.47 -7.37 -5.03
CA ASP A 66 -22.10 -7.14 -3.64
C ASP A 66 -20.68 -6.56 -3.56
N ASP A 67 -20.61 -5.28 -3.22
CA ASP A 67 -19.38 -4.50 -3.06
C ASP A 67 -18.84 -4.53 -1.62
N SER A 68 -19.48 -5.27 -0.71
CA SER A 68 -19.04 -5.40 0.68
C SER A 68 -17.83 -6.33 0.86
N ILE A 69 -17.49 -7.14 -0.15
CA ILE A 69 -16.38 -8.11 -0.13
C ILE A 69 -15.50 -7.90 -1.37
N HIS A 70 -14.17 -7.99 -1.23
CA HIS A 70 -13.22 -7.88 -2.36
C HIS A 70 -12.53 -9.23 -2.65
N PRO A 71 -12.51 -9.72 -3.92
CA PRO A 71 -13.12 -9.13 -5.11
C PRO A 71 -14.67 -9.15 -5.05
N PRO A 72 -15.36 -8.21 -5.74
CA PRO A 72 -16.81 -8.08 -5.68
C PRO A 72 -17.48 -9.36 -6.13
N ARG A 73 -18.42 -9.86 -5.29
CA ARG A 73 -19.22 -11.04 -5.61
C ARG A 73 -20.47 -10.61 -6.35
N PHE A 74 -20.91 -11.47 -7.27
CA PHE A 74 -22.13 -11.25 -8.04
C PHE A 74 -23.10 -12.36 -7.68
N PHE A 75 -24.34 -11.98 -7.40
CA PHE A 75 -25.40 -12.92 -7.07
C PHE A 75 -26.51 -12.82 -8.11
N ALA A 76 -27.09 -13.95 -8.49
CA ALA A 76 -28.29 -13.98 -9.33
C ALA A 76 -29.53 -14.21 -8.46
N ARG A 77 -30.64 -13.55 -8.80
CA ARG A 77 -31.97 -13.74 -8.19
C ARG A 77 -33.05 -13.79 -9.28
N PRO A 78 -34.22 -14.41 -9.04
CA PRO A 78 -35.31 -14.45 -10.01
C PRO A 78 -35.84 -13.05 -10.29
N ALA A 79 -36.11 -12.72 -11.55
CA ALA A 79 -36.65 -11.41 -11.93
C ALA A 79 -38.02 -11.12 -11.27
N ASP A 80 -38.78 -12.17 -10.93
CA ASP A 80 -40.11 -12.10 -10.30
C ASP A 80 -40.05 -11.81 -8.78
N ALA A 81 -38.87 -11.94 -8.14
CA ALA A 81 -38.69 -11.75 -6.69
C ALA A 81 -38.63 -10.27 -6.25
N LYS A 82 -38.91 -9.32 -7.17
CA LYS A 82 -38.99 -7.88 -6.86
C LYS A 82 -40.15 -7.49 -5.92
N ALA A 83 -41.00 -8.43 -5.49
CA ALA A 83 -42.25 -8.11 -4.78
C ALA A 83 -42.43 -8.73 -3.36
N ALA A 84 -41.53 -9.57 -2.82
CA ALA A 84 -41.87 -10.34 -1.61
C ALA A 84 -40.76 -10.54 -0.55
N ALA A 85 -39.71 -9.71 -0.49
CA ALA A 85 -38.79 -9.68 0.65
C ALA A 85 -38.82 -8.30 1.31
N GLY A 86 -39.58 -8.21 2.41
CA GLY A 86 -39.59 -7.06 3.30
C GLY A 86 -38.19 -6.72 3.80
N SER A 87 -37.92 -5.42 3.87
CA SER A 87 -36.70 -4.81 4.36
C SER A 87 -36.14 -5.52 5.61
N PRO A 88 -34.84 -5.87 5.64
CA PRO A 88 -34.17 -6.09 6.91
C PRO A 88 -34.29 -4.78 7.69
N VAL A 89 -34.82 -4.88 8.91
CA VAL A 89 -34.94 -3.81 9.90
C VAL A 89 -33.65 -2.97 9.88
N GLN A 90 -33.77 -1.76 9.33
CA GLN A 90 -32.74 -0.74 9.42
C GLN A 90 -32.54 -0.39 10.91
N PRO A 91 -31.31 -0.36 11.44
CA PRO A 91 -31.02 0.45 12.62
C PRO A 91 -31.40 1.90 12.29
N PRO A 92 -31.95 2.66 13.26
CA PRO A 92 -32.73 3.85 12.97
C PRO A 92 -31.98 4.86 12.10
N GLU A 93 -32.59 5.20 10.97
CA GLU A 93 -32.17 6.28 10.08
C GLU A 93 -32.05 7.59 10.87
N GLN A 94 -30.82 8.02 11.16
CA GLN A 94 -30.57 9.46 11.29
C GLN A 94 -30.53 10.01 9.87
N GLN A 95 -31.60 10.74 9.55
CA GLN A 95 -31.85 11.45 8.30
C GLN A 95 -30.56 12.05 7.73
N SER A 96 -29.98 11.37 6.74
CA SER A 96 -28.93 11.96 5.93
C SER A 96 -29.58 13.07 5.11
N SER A 97 -29.38 14.31 5.55
CA SER A 97 -29.49 15.47 4.69
C SER A 97 -28.84 15.15 3.34
N ARG A 98 -29.55 15.45 2.24
CA ARG A 98 -29.00 15.42 0.89
C ARG A 98 -27.76 16.33 0.85
N THR A 99 -26.59 15.77 1.08
CA THR A 99 -25.32 16.38 0.75
C THR A 99 -24.83 15.70 -0.52
N VAL A 100 -24.64 16.51 -1.55
CA VAL A 100 -23.91 16.16 -2.77
C VAL A 100 -22.64 15.42 -2.35
N ARG A 101 -22.52 14.11 -2.65
CA ARG A 101 -21.27 13.36 -2.47
C ARG A 101 -20.26 13.90 -3.49
N ALA A 102 -19.62 15.02 -3.15
CA ALA A 102 -18.44 15.49 -3.83
C ALA A 102 -17.36 14.40 -3.75
N LYS A 103 -16.61 14.21 -4.84
CA LYS A 103 -15.44 13.34 -4.88
C LYS A 103 -14.48 13.82 -3.78
N LEU A 104 -14.28 13.00 -2.75
CA LEU A 104 -13.37 13.34 -1.66
C LEU A 104 -11.97 13.58 -2.24
N ASP A 105 -11.30 14.66 -1.81
CA ASP A 105 -9.93 14.90 -2.22
C ASP A 105 -9.00 13.88 -1.54
N GLU A 106 -8.12 13.26 -2.33
CA GLU A 106 -7.10 12.33 -1.80
C GLU A 106 -5.97 13.12 -1.10
N ASN A 107 -5.92 14.44 -1.27
CA ASN A 107 -4.96 15.32 -0.63
C ASN A 107 -5.45 15.87 0.72
N LEU A 108 -4.75 15.51 1.79
CA LEU A 108 -5.04 15.95 3.16
C LEU A 108 -5.06 17.48 3.32
N TYR A 109 -4.24 18.21 2.57
CA TYR A 109 -4.13 19.67 2.69
C TYR A 109 -5.25 20.44 1.97
N ASP A 110 -5.94 19.77 1.04
CA ASP A 110 -7.15 20.29 0.40
C ASP A 110 -8.38 19.94 1.25
N PHE A 111 -8.35 18.77 1.89
CA PHE A 111 -9.37 18.33 2.85
C PHE A 111 -9.44 19.19 4.11
N ALA A 112 -8.30 19.51 4.73
CA ALA A 112 -8.26 20.21 6.01
C ALA A 112 -7.16 21.27 6.09
N PHE A 113 -7.37 22.26 6.97
CA PHE A 113 -6.29 23.10 7.47
C PHE A 113 -5.55 22.37 8.61
N LEU A 114 -4.22 22.26 8.50
CA LEU A 114 -3.37 21.58 9.47
C LEU A 114 -2.34 22.55 10.07
N PRO A 115 -2.52 22.98 11.33
CA PRO A 115 -1.51 23.80 12.01
C PRO A 115 -0.21 23.00 12.18
N LYS A 116 0.94 23.60 11.83
CA LYS A 116 2.25 22.92 11.88
C LYS A 116 2.57 22.36 13.27
N GLN A 117 2.17 23.06 14.33
CA GLN A 117 2.43 22.66 15.72
C GLN A 117 1.79 21.30 16.07
N ARG A 118 0.70 20.91 15.40
CA ARG A 118 0.01 19.64 15.68
C ARG A 118 0.88 18.42 15.39
N PHE A 119 1.83 18.52 14.46
CA PHE A 119 2.73 17.41 14.16
C PHE A 119 3.77 17.18 15.26
N ALA A 120 4.20 18.23 15.96
CA ALA A 120 5.04 18.08 17.15
C ALA A 120 4.26 17.40 18.29
N GLU A 121 2.98 17.75 18.47
CA GLU A 121 2.09 17.07 19.43
C GLU A 121 1.91 15.59 19.08
N LEU A 122 1.71 15.26 17.81
CA LEU A 122 1.61 13.86 17.35
C LEU A 122 2.91 13.08 17.60
N ALA A 123 4.06 13.68 17.29
CA ALA A 123 5.35 13.05 17.50
C ALA A 123 5.63 12.79 18.99
N ALA A 124 5.17 13.67 19.88
CA ALA A 124 5.29 13.50 21.33
C ALA A 124 4.30 12.47 21.90
N LEU A 125 3.12 12.32 21.27
CA LEU A 125 2.09 11.36 21.68
C LEU A 125 2.40 9.93 21.23
N ALA A 126 2.95 9.77 20.02
CA ALA A 126 3.29 8.48 19.43
C ALA A 126 4.52 7.84 20.08
N ILE A 127 4.70 6.54 19.86
CA ILE A 127 5.96 5.84 20.19
C ILE A 127 7.14 6.63 19.59
N PRO A 128 8.21 6.89 20.37
CA PRO A 128 9.35 7.67 19.91
C PRO A 128 10.00 7.11 18.65
N GLU A 129 10.08 7.95 17.62
CA GLU A 129 10.66 7.65 16.31
C GLU A 129 11.38 8.86 15.73
N ARG A 130 12.29 8.61 14.77
CA ARG A 130 12.98 9.66 14.04
C ARG A 130 12.13 10.12 12.86
N TRP A 131 11.67 11.37 12.90
CA TRP A 131 10.77 11.96 11.89
C TRP A 131 11.44 12.90 10.88
N SER A 132 12.77 12.88 10.78
CA SER A 132 13.57 13.68 9.84
C SER A 132 14.89 12.98 9.46
N PHE A 133 15.38 13.26 8.25
CA PHE A 133 16.68 12.78 7.77
C PHE A 133 17.80 13.75 8.18
N GLY A 134 19.02 13.24 8.45
CA GLY A 134 20.20 14.07 8.78
C GLY A 134 20.36 14.44 10.27
N VAL A 135 21.58 14.84 10.66
CA VAL A 135 21.96 15.15 12.06
C VAL A 135 21.45 16.53 12.51
N GLN A 136 21.14 17.41 11.56
CA GLN A 136 20.59 18.75 11.80
C GLN A 136 19.43 18.97 10.83
N ALA A 137 18.21 18.61 11.24
CA ALA A 137 17.02 19.00 10.48
C ALA A 137 16.86 20.51 10.62
N SER A 138 16.69 21.22 9.50
CA SER A 138 16.23 22.61 9.55
C SER A 138 14.85 22.67 10.22
N GLU A 139 14.46 23.81 10.80
CA GLU A 139 13.09 23.98 11.34
C GLU A 139 12.00 23.71 10.27
N ALA A 140 12.32 23.89 8.99
CA ALA A 140 11.41 23.57 7.89
C ALA A 140 11.26 22.05 7.65
N ASP A 141 12.32 21.29 7.90
CA ASP A 141 12.39 19.84 7.67
C ASP A 141 11.99 19.00 8.89
N GLU A 142 11.86 19.63 10.06
CA GLU A 142 11.40 19.00 11.29
C GLU A 142 10.04 18.32 11.04
N PHE A 143 9.91 17.02 11.32
CA PHE A 143 8.71 16.20 11.08
C PHE A 143 8.28 16.04 9.60
N SER A 144 9.15 16.32 8.62
CA SER A 144 8.83 16.11 7.20
C SER A 144 8.38 14.68 6.87
N LEU A 145 9.00 13.67 7.48
CA LEU A 145 8.61 12.28 7.32
C LEU A 145 7.23 12.01 7.92
N LEU A 146 6.96 12.53 9.11
CA LEU A 146 5.67 12.36 9.79
C LEU A 146 4.53 13.00 8.99
N ARG A 147 4.75 14.21 8.46
CA ARG A 147 3.78 14.89 7.59
C ARG A 147 3.47 14.07 6.34
N ASN A 148 4.51 13.55 5.68
CA ASN A 148 4.35 12.69 4.51
C ASN A 148 3.62 11.39 4.86
N PHE A 149 3.96 10.77 5.99
CA PHE A 149 3.27 9.59 6.50
C PHE A 149 1.78 9.84 6.67
N VAL A 150 1.39 10.85 7.47
CA VAL A 150 -0.02 11.17 7.72
C VAL A 150 -0.76 11.54 6.43
N LYS A 151 -0.11 12.31 5.52
CA LYS A 151 -0.67 12.68 4.21
C LYS A 151 -1.02 11.45 3.37
N TYR A 152 -0.09 10.50 3.22
CA TYR A 152 -0.31 9.33 2.37
C TYR A 152 -1.17 8.26 3.05
N THR A 153 -1.15 8.17 4.39
CA THR A 153 -2.12 7.37 5.15
C THR A 153 -3.54 7.89 4.96
N PHE A 154 -3.74 9.21 5.01
CA PHE A 154 -5.04 9.83 4.69
C PHE A 154 -5.49 9.47 3.27
N ALA A 155 -4.63 9.68 2.27
CA ALA A 155 -4.94 9.33 0.88
C ALA A 155 -5.35 7.85 0.73
N ARG A 156 -4.68 6.95 1.47
CA ARG A 156 -5.05 5.53 1.52
C ARG A 156 -6.42 5.29 2.16
N LEU A 157 -6.71 5.95 3.28
CA LEU A 157 -7.99 5.84 3.96
C LEU A 157 -9.15 6.40 3.13
N VAL A 158 -8.92 7.45 2.35
CA VAL A 158 -9.90 7.96 1.37
C VAL A 158 -10.21 6.88 0.33
N PHE A 159 -9.18 6.24 -0.22
CA PHE A 159 -9.35 5.14 -1.16
C PHE A 159 -10.10 3.95 -0.55
N GLU A 160 -9.80 3.60 0.71
CA GLU A 160 -10.48 2.54 1.47
C GLU A 160 -11.85 2.95 2.01
N LYS A 161 -12.28 4.21 1.84
CA LYS A 161 -13.52 4.80 2.38
C LYS A 161 -13.62 4.72 3.91
N LYS A 162 -12.49 4.90 4.60
CA LYS A 162 -12.34 4.80 6.06
C LYS A 162 -12.24 6.16 6.78
N VAL A 163 -12.35 7.27 6.05
CA VAL A 163 -12.53 8.59 6.68
C VAL A 163 -13.98 8.67 7.17
N SER A 164 -14.15 8.91 8.47
CA SER A 164 -15.45 8.94 9.12
C SER A 164 -15.98 10.36 9.28
N TYR A 165 -17.30 10.51 9.21
CA TYR A 165 -18.02 11.78 9.41
C TYR A 165 -19.12 11.57 10.46
N SER A 166 -19.27 12.51 11.38
CA SER A 166 -20.34 12.46 12.38
C SER A 166 -21.70 12.73 11.73
N ALA A 167 -22.77 12.21 12.34
CA ALA A 167 -24.13 12.37 11.82
C ALA A 167 -24.62 13.83 11.79
N ASP A 168 -24.14 14.66 12.69
CA ASP A 168 -24.41 16.11 12.73
C ASP A 168 -23.57 16.92 11.72
N GLY A 169 -22.66 16.25 10.99
CA GLY A 169 -21.75 16.86 10.02
C GLY A 169 -20.77 17.87 10.61
N GLN A 170 -20.56 17.87 11.94
CA GLN A 170 -19.65 18.80 12.61
C GLN A 170 -18.24 18.24 12.78
N TRP A 171 -18.09 16.91 12.70
CA TRP A 171 -16.83 16.23 12.95
C TRP A 171 -16.45 15.32 11.79
N ALA A 172 -15.16 15.26 11.50
CA ALA A 172 -14.55 14.21 10.70
C ALA A 172 -13.40 13.60 11.49
N ALA A 173 -13.13 12.33 11.26
CA ALA A 173 -12.01 11.67 11.91
C ALA A 173 -11.43 10.55 11.04
N PHE A 174 -10.15 10.30 11.22
CA PHE A 174 -9.50 9.11 10.67
C PHE A 174 -8.43 8.59 11.63
N ASN A 175 -8.12 7.31 11.51
CA ASN A 175 -7.07 6.66 12.28
C ASN A 175 -5.70 6.94 11.67
N THR A 176 -4.75 7.44 12.45
CA THR A 176 -3.42 7.81 11.91
C THR A 176 -2.55 6.61 11.56
N GLY A 177 -2.87 5.41 12.06
CA GLY A 177 -2.02 4.23 11.98
C GLY A 177 -0.82 4.26 12.95
N LEU A 178 -0.71 5.31 13.78
CA LEU A 178 0.27 5.38 14.87
C LEU A 178 -0.39 5.02 16.20
N VAL A 179 0.45 4.64 17.16
CA VAL A 179 0.04 4.29 18.52
C VAL A 179 0.91 5.01 19.54
N ASP A 180 0.41 5.16 20.76
CA ASP A 180 1.19 5.65 21.90
C ASP A 180 2.03 4.52 22.53
N ASN A 181 2.76 4.83 23.62
CA ASN A 181 3.59 3.84 24.34
C ASN A 181 2.79 2.69 24.98
N ARG A 182 1.46 2.78 25.05
CA ARG A 182 0.57 1.72 25.53
C ARG A 182 -0.03 0.91 24.38
N TYR A 183 0.38 1.19 23.14
CA TYR A 183 -0.20 0.66 21.90
C TYR A 183 -1.66 1.08 21.66
N GLU A 184 -2.11 2.16 22.29
CA GLU A 184 -3.43 2.74 22.02
C GLU A 184 -3.39 3.55 20.71
N GLN A 185 -4.42 3.38 19.89
CA GLN A 185 -4.48 3.98 18.56
C GLN A 185 -4.66 5.51 18.64
N ILE A 186 -3.91 6.23 17.79
CA ILE A 186 -3.98 7.69 17.69
C ILE A 186 -4.86 8.08 16.50
N PHE A 187 -5.85 8.92 16.75
CA PHE A 187 -6.81 9.41 15.77
C PHE A 187 -6.58 10.88 15.48
N ALA A 188 -6.79 11.29 14.22
CA ALA A 188 -6.87 12.70 13.85
C ALA A 188 -8.34 13.12 13.89
N LEU A 189 -8.68 14.09 14.75
CA LEU A 189 -10.03 14.63 14.90
C LEU A 189 -10.12 16.03 14.29
N PHE A 190 -11.13 16.25 13.47
CA PHE A 190 -11.37 17.49 12.74
C PHE A 190 -12.73 18.07 13.07
N SER A 191 -12.78 19.39 13.23
CA SER A 191 -14.02 20.15 13.29
C SER A 191 -14.31 20.79 11.94
N ARG A 192 -15.59 21.08 11.68
CA ARG A 192 -15.99 21.81 10.48
C ARG A 192 -15.39 23.22 10.48
N ASN A 193 -14.73 23.59 9.40
CA ASN A 193 -14.18 24.92 9.25
C ASN A 193 -15.25 25.89 8.74
N HIS A 194 -15.44 27.00 9.45
CA HIS A 194 -16.43 28.01 9.11
C HIS A 194 -15.85 29.22 8.37
N VAL A 195 -14.54 29.23 8.09
CA VAL A 195 -13.90 30.32 7.35
C VAL A 195 -14.20 30.17 5.86
N PRO A 196 -14.88 31.14 5.21
CA PRO A 196 -15.22 31.06 3.79
C PRO A 196 -13.97 30.98 2.90
N GLY A 197 -14.02 30.15 1.85
CA GLY A 197 -12.93 29.99 0.88
C GLY A 197 -11.69 29.26 1.42
N ARG A 198 -11.82 28.58 2.56
CA ARG A 198 -10.79 27.69 3.12
C ARG A 198 -11.23 26.23 3.02
N GLN A 199 -10.34 25.32 3.42
CA GLN A 199 -10.62 23.89 3.52
C GLN A 199 -11.84 23.63 4.41
N ASP A 200 -12.63 22.61 4.08
CA ASP A 200 -13.88 22.27 4.78
C ASP A 200 -13.66 21.85 6.24
N TRP A 201 -12.46 21.35 6.55
CA TRP A 201 -12.13 20.80 7.87
C TRP A 201 -10.95 21.53 8.50
N HIS A 202 -10.93 21.55 9.82
CA HIS A 202 -9.83 22.08 10.62
C HIS A 202 -9.32 20.96 11.54
N LEU A 203 -8.00 20.69 11.51
CA LEU A 203 -7.40 19.72 12.42
C LEU A 203 -7.39 20.28 13.85
N ASP A 204 -8.29 19.78 14.68
CA ASP A 204 -8.37 20.17 16.08
C ASP A 204 -7.24 19.53 16.87
N ARG A 205 -7.14 18.19 16.84
CA ARG A 205 -6.09 17.46 17.57
C ARG A 205 -5.87 16.04 17.09
N PHE A 206 -4.68 15.53 17.43
CA PHE A 206 -4.45 14.09 17.53
C PHE A 206 -4.83 13.62 18.94
N CYS A 207 -5.57 12.52 19.05
CA CYS A 207 -6.12 12.06 20.33
C CYS A 207 -6.25 10.54 20.41
N ILE A 208 -6.28 10.03 21.63
CA ILE A 208 -6.57 8.63 21.96
C ILE A 208 -8.06 8.54 22.34
N ALA A 209 -8.74 7.49 21.89
CA ALA A 209 -10.17 7.33 22.14
C ALA A 209 -10.49 7.30 23.65
N GLY A 210 -11.45 8.13 24.07
CA GLY A 210 -11.90 8.21 25.47
C GLY A 210 -11.02 9.06 26.40
N GLU A 211 -9.87 9.54 25.94
CA GLU A 211 -8.95 10.36 26.76
C GLU A 211 -9.15 11.86 26.55
N ASP A 212 -9.00 12.64 27.61
CA ASP A 212 -9.20 14.08 27.63
C ASP A 212 -10.55 14.53 27.03
N PHE A 213 -10.66 15.81 26.66
CA PHE A 213 -11.85 16.34 26.01
C PHE A 213 -12.04 15.77 24.59
N PHE A 214 -10.98 15.77 23.78
CA PHE A 214 -11.05 15.40 22.36
C PHE A 214 -11.25 13.91 22.13
N GLY A 215 -10.65 13.03 22.95
CA GLY A 215 -10.89 11.59 22.87
C GLY A 215 -12.30 11.20 23.30
N LYS A 216 -12.86 11.88 24.31
CA LYS A 216 -14.29 11.72 24.67
C LYS A 216 -15.21 12.22 23.55
N GLN A 217 -14.84 13.34 22.91
CA GLN A 217 -15.59 13.86 21.76
C GLN A 217 -15.54 12.89 20.57
N LEU A 218 -14.39 12.27 20.29
CA LEU A 218 -14.25 11.23 19.28
C LEU A 218 -15.24 10.07 19.54
N VAL A 219 -15.21 9.49 20.74
CA VAL A 219 -16.11 8.38 21.11
C VAL A 219 -17.59 8.78 21.06
N LYS A 220 -17.91 10.03 21.42
CA LYS A 220 -19.27 10.56 21.32
C LYS A 220 -19.74 10.72 19.88
N SER A 221 -18.84 11.10 18.97
CA SER A 221 -19.16 11.43 17.57
C SER A 221 -19.18 10.21 16.64
N PHE A 222 -18.44 9.14 16.95
CA PHE A 222 -18.20 8.02 16.03
C PHE A 222 -18.44 6.65 16.68
N CYS A 223 -19.32 5.85 16.07
CA CYS A 223 -19.54 4.44 16.41
C CYS A 223 -19.90 3.67 15.12
N PRO A 224 -19.04 2.78 14.61
CA PRO A 224 -17.72 2.40 15.14
C PRO A 224 -16.68 3.52 15.02
N LEU A 225 -15.55 3.38 15.73
CA LEU A 225 -14.40 4.28 15.58
C LEU A 225 -13.74 4.09 14.19
N PRO A 226 -13.04 5.11 13.65
CA PRO A 226 -12.37 5.00 12.36
C PRO A 226 -11.33 3.87 12.32
N GLU A 227 -11.34 3.06 11.26
CA GLU A 227 -10.41 1.95 11.10
C GLU A 227 -9.04 2.42 10.54
N PRO A 228 -7.94 1.70 10.85
CA PRO A 228 -6.64 1.98 10.25
C PRO A 228 -6.55 1.56 8.78
N ALA A 229 -5.55 2.11 8.08
CA ALA A 229 -5.26 1.80 6.69
C ALA A 229 -4.70 0.38 6.53
N TYR A 230 -5.01 -0.27 5.40
CA TYR A 230 -4.52 -1.62 5.10
C TYR A 230 -3.83 -1.67 3.72
N TYR A 231 -2.50 -1.85 3.71
CA TYR A 231 -1.70 -1.62 2.50
C TYR A 231 -1.60 -2.80 1.54
N PHE A 232 -1.73 -4.04 2.01
CA PHE A 232 -1.59 -5.26 1.21
C PHE A 232 -2.72 -6.24 1.53
N SER A 233 -3.17 -7.04 0.56
CA SER A 233 -4.20 -8.07 0.80
C SER A 233 -3.62 -9.47 0.98
N ASP A 234 -2.39 -9.69 0.51
CA ASP A 234 -1.71 -10.98 0.56
C ASP A 234 -0.34 -10.84 1.21
N VAL A 235 0.01 -11.78 2.10
CA VAL A 235 1.33 -11.80 2.76
C VAL A 235 2.46 -11.92 1.73
N ARG A 236 2.19 -12.53 0.57
CA ARG A 236 3.14 -12.66 -0.55
C ARG A 236 3.47 -11.32 -1.21
N ASP A 237 2.71 -10.27 -0.94
CA ASP A 237 3.00 -8.92 -1.41
C ASP A 237 4.10 -8.24 -0.58
N VAL A 238 4.30 -8.69 0.67
CA VAL A 238 5.24 -8.09 1.63
C VAL A 238 6.46 -8.97 1.95
N ILE A 239 6.53 -10.17 1.36
CA ILE A 239 7.67 -11.08 1.49
C ILE A 239 8.19 -11.42 0.08
N TYR A 240 9.50 -11.36 -0.10
CA TYR A 240 10.13 -11.78 -1.35
C TYR A 240 10.16 -13.30 -1.45
N ASP A 241 9.53 -13.86 -2.49
CA ASP A 241 9.60 -15.30 -2.79
C ASP A 241 10.91 -15.65 -3.48
N ILE A 242 11.86 -16.20 -2.70
CA ILE A 242 13.17 -16.62 -3.21
C ILE A 242 13.08 -17.71 -4.28
N ASN A 243 12.00 -18.48 -4.33
CA ASN A 243 11.82 -19.55 -5.31
C ASN A 243 11.46 -19.00 -6.69
N ALA A 244 10.99 -17.75 -6.77
CA ALA A 244 10.76 -17.06 -8.04
C ALA A 244 12.07 -16.69 -8.76
N GLY A 245 13.23 -16.86 -8.11
CA GLY A 245 14.53 -16.53 -8.66
C GLY A 245 14.84 -15.03 -8.62
N ALA A 246 15.83 -14.59 -9.39
CA ALA A 246 16.22 -13.19 -9.46
C ALA A 246 15.16 -12.35 -10.21
N PRO A 247 14.96 -11.06 -9.84
CA PRO A 247 14.08 -10.20 -10.61
C PRO A 247 14.65 -9.95 -12.01
N ILE A 248 13.77 -9.84 -12.99
CA ILE A 248 14.12 -9.39 -14.34
C ILE A 248 14.25 -7.86 -14.27
N VAL A 249 15.39 -7.31 -14.69
CA VAL A 249 15.67 -5.87 -14.56
C VAL A 249 16.02 -5.29 -15.93
N ASP A 250 15.38 -4.17 -16.28
CA ASP A 250 15.85 -3.32 -17.36
C ASP A 250 17.05 -2.49 -16.90
N TRP A 251 18.24 -3.02 -17.17
CA TRP A 251 19.49 -2.34 -16.82
C TRP A 251 19.75 -1.06 -17.61
N HIS A 252 19.12 -0.87 -18.78
CA HIS A 252 19.25 0.39 -19.49
C HIS A 252 18.49 1.49 -18.74
N HIS A 253 17.23 1.21 -18.39
CA HIS A 253 16.43 2.12 -17.57
C HIS A 253 17.10 2.43 -16.22
N VAL A 254 17.63 1.41 -15.54
CA VAL A 254 18.27 1.61 -14.22
C VAL A 254 19.58 2.41 -14.30
N ILE A 255 20.41 2.18 -15.30
CA ILE A 255 21.78 2.72 -15.34
C ILE A 255 21.85 4.04 -16.11
N VAL A 256 21.12 4.16 -17.22
CA VAL A 256 21.19 5.30 -18.14
C VAL A 256 20.11 6.31 -17.80
N GLU A 257 18.84 5.88 -17.80
CA GLU A 257 17.71 6.80 -17.61
C GLU A 257 17.59 7.33 -16.17
N ASN A 258 18.10 6.59 -15.18
CA ASN A 258 18.08 6.97 -13.76
C ASN A 258 19.49 7.20 -13.18
N VAL A 259 20.43 7.66 -14.01
CA VAL A 259 21.82 7.95 -13.61
C VAL A 259 21.90 8.97 -12.46
N ASP A 260 20.92 9.88 -12.38
CA ASP A 260 20.76 10.90 -11.35
C ASP A 260 20.72 10.30 -9.94
N ARG A 261 20.18 9.08 -9.81
CA ARG A 261 20.04 8.37 -8.54
C ARG A 261 21.29 7.59 -8.15
N ILE A 262 22.21 7.37 -9.08
CA ILE A 262 23.42 6.58 -8.82
C ILE A 262 24.38 7.42 -7.96
N PRO A 263 24.97 6.84 -6.88
CA PRO A 263 25.97 7.53 -6.08
C PRO A 263 27.18 7.94 -6.92
N LEU A 264 27.65 9.18 -6.72
CA LEU A 264 28.78 9.74 -7.47
C LEU A 264 30.05 8.89 -7.37
N GLN A 265 30.27 8.21 -6.24
CA GLN A 265 31.40 7.29 -6.08
C GLN A 265 31.33 6.09 -7.03
N VAL A 266 30.14 5.59 -7.36
CA VAL A 266 29.96 4.51 -8.33
C VAL A 266 30.23 5.02 -9.74
N VAL A 267 29.72 6.21 -10.06
CA VAL A 267 29.98 6.90 -11.34
C VAL A 267 31.49 7.08 -11.54
N ARG A 268 32.20 7.66 -10.55
CA ARG A 268 33.65 7.89 -10.58
C ARG A 268 34.51 6.63 -10.70
N ARG A 269 34.03 5.49 -10.19
CA ARG A 269 34.75 4.20 -10.25
C ARG A 269 34.46 3.41 -11.52
N THR A 270 33.55 3.89 -12.37
CA THR A 270 33.17 3.20 -13.60
C THR A 270 34.13 3.62 -14.71
N PRO A 271 34.85 2.70 -15.37
CA PRO A 271 35.70 3.06 -16.48
C PRO A 271 34.82 3.48 -17.68
N VAL A 272 34.99 4.71 -18.16
CA VAL A 272 34.30 5.21 -19.37
C VAL A 272 35.32 5.90 -20.27
N SER A 273 35.38 5.47 -21.51
CA SER A 273 36.34 5.94 -22.50
C SER A 273 36.05 7.39 -22.89
N GLY A 274 37.01 8.30 -22.71
CA GLY A 274 36.89 9.70 -23.12
C GLY A 274 35.98 10.57 -22.25
N PHE A 275 35.55 10.08 -21.08
CA PHE A 275 34.80 10.87 -20.10
C PHE A 275 35.74 11.35 -19.00
N GLU A 276 35.90 12.67 -18.88
CA GLU A 276 36.69 13.27 -17.81
C GLU A 276 35.87 13.44 -16.54
N PHE A 277 36.31 12.79 -15.47
CA PHE A 277 35.67 12.91 -14.16
C PHE A 277 35.97 14.27 -13.53
N GLN A 278 34.92 14.95 -13.08
CA GLN A 278 35.02 16.25 -12.42
C GLN A 278 34.83 16.11 -10.90
N ASP A 279 35.40 17.06 -10.16
CA ASP A 279 35.03 17.19 -8.76
C ASP A 279 33.63 17.81 -8.66
N CYS A 280 32.72 17.10 -8.00
CA CYS A 280 31.31 17.45 -7.89
C CYS A 280 30.99 18.06 -6.51
N SER A 281 31.98 18.20 -5.63
CA SER A 281 31.80 18.62 -4.24
C SER A 281 31.21 20.04 -4.13
N ASP A 282 31.54 20.93 -5.08
CA ASP A 282 31.13 22.34 -5.11
C ASP A 282 30.16 22.67 -6.27
N MET A 283 29.62 21.65 -6.95
CA MET A 283 28.68 21.85 -8.05
C MET A 283 27.28 22.23 -7.53
N SER A 284 26.57 23.11 -8.24
CA SER A 284 25.13 23.29 -8.02
C SER A 284 24.37 22.04 -8.44
N ASP A 285 23.13 21.88 -7.94
CA ASP A 285 22.27 20.75 -8.30
C ASP A 285 22.08 20.63 -9.82
N ASP A 286 21.84 21.75 -10.51
CA ASP A 286 21.69 21.78 -11.98
C ASP A 286 22.97 21.33 -12.70
N ALA A 287 24.15 21.76 -12.20
CA ALA A 287 25.43 21.38 -12.79
C ALA A 287 25.74 19.88 -12.54
N LEU A 288 25.34 19.37 -11.38
CA LEU A 288 25.47 17.97 -11.04
C LEU A 288 24.57 17.08 -11.90
N GLU A 289 23.33 17.50 -12.13
CA GLU A 289 22.38 16.82 -13.00
C GLU A 289 22.89 16.80 -14.44
N ALA A 290 23.38 17.93 -14.95
CA ALA A 290 24.00 18.01 -16.28
C ALA A 290 25.24 17.10 -16.39
N TYR A 291 26.09 17.06 -15.37
CA TYR A 291 27.26 16.18 -15.32
C TYR A 291 26.87 14.69 -15.36
N LYS A 292 25.86 14.29 -14.58
CA LYS A 292 25.35 12.91 -14.59
C LYS A 292 24.69 12.55 -15.92
N SER A 293 23.98 13.49 -16.54
CA SER A 293 23.40 13.33 -17.88
C SER A 293 24.47 13.10 -18.94
N ALA A 294 25.55 13.91 -18.93
CA ALA A 294 26.69 13.69 -19.82
C ALA A 294 27.37 12.33 -19.60
N PHE A 295 27.43 11.85 -18.35
CA PHE A 295 27.90 10.50 -18.05
C PHE A 295 26.97 9.43 -18.63
N ALA A 296 25.65 9.60 -18.57
CA ALA A 296 24.68 8.68 -19.17
C ALA A 296 24.83 8.59 -20.70
N ASP A 297 25.11 9.70 -21.38
CA ASP A 297 25.41 9.69 -22.81
C ASP A 297 26.72 8.93 -23.11
N ALA A 298 27.77 9.22 -22.34
CA ALA A 298 29.08 8.59 -22.50
C ALA A 298 29.05 7.07 -22.22
N ILE A 299 28.40 6.64 -21.13
CA ILE A 299 28.29 5.22 -20.77
C ILE A 299 27.44 4.46 -21.79
N SER A 300 26.43 5.08 -22.40
CA SER A 300 25.60 4.46 -23.44
C SER A 300 26.39 4.19 -24.73
N ALA A 301 27.36 5.05 -25.04
CA ALA A 301 28.26 4.88 -26.18
C ALA A 301 29.43 3.89 -25.89
N ASP A 302 29.84 3.73 -24.63
CA ASP A 302 30.93 2.83 -24.24
C ASP A 302 30.41 1.45 -23.79
N ARG A 303 30.47 0.47 -24.70
CA ARG A 303 30.06 -0.92 -24.41
C ARG A 303 30.84 -1.55 -23.26
N ALA A 304 32.13 -1.24 -23.09
CA ALA A 304 32.95 -1.83 -22.04
C ALA A 304 32.61 -1.20 -20.68
N GLY A 305 32.47 0.12 -20.64
CA GLY A 305 32.02 0.85 -19.46
C GLY A 305 30.63 0.41 -19.02
N TYR A 306 29.66 0.37 -19.95
CA TYR A 306 28.30 -0.09 -19.67
C TYR A 306 28.28 -1.51 -19.10
N LYS A 307 29.05 -2.43 -19.68
CA LYS A 307 29.17 -3.78 -19.15
C LYS A 307 29.75 -3.77 -17.73
N SER A 308 30.78 -2.98 -17.46
CA SER A 308 31.41 -2.91 -16.14
C SER A 308 30.45 -2.42 -15.05
N ILE A 309 29.67 -1.37 -15.31
CA ILE A 309 28.69 -0.87 -14.34
C ILE A 309 27.53 -1.85 -14.18
N LYS A 310 27.05 -2.45 -15.27
CA LYS A 310 26.02 -3.48 -15.22
C LYS A 310 26.47 -4.68 -14.39
N ASP A 311 27.67 -5.21 -14.59
CA ASP A 311 28.20 -6.35 -13.85
C ASP A 311 28.28 -6.02 -12.34
N ARG A 312 28.60 -4.78 -11.97
CA ARG A 312 28.56 -4.30 -10.58
C ARG A 312 27.15 -4.33 -10.00
N PHE A 313 26.14 -3.85 -10.74
CA PHE A 313 24.74 -3.90 -10.31
C PHE A 313 24.22 -5.34 -10.18
N VAL A 314 24.57 -6.21 -11.13
CA VAL A 314 24.21 -7.64 -11.10
C VAL A 314 24.82 -8.30 -9.87
N ALA A 315 26.11 -8.08 -9.59
CA ALA A 315 26.76 -8.60 -8.40
C ALA A 315 26.12 -8.10 -7.10
N ALA A 316 25.74 -6.82 -7.05
CA ALA A 316 25.03 -6.24 -5.90
C ALA A 316 23.63 -6.86 -5.70
N LEU A 317 22.91 -7.13 -6.79
CA LEU A 317 21.61 -7.82 -6.74
C LEU A 317 21.77 -9.27 -6.27
N GLU A 318 22.78 -10.00 -6.76
CA GLU A 318 23.08 -11.35 -6.29
C GLU A 318 23.38 -11.38 -4.78
N LEU A 319 24.15 -10.40 -4.28
CA LEU A 319 24.39 -10.26 -2.84
C LEU A 319 23.10 -9.95 -2.07
N ALA A 320 22.23 -9.09 -2.60
CA ALA A 320 20.92 -8.79 -2.02
C ALA A 320 20.06 -10.06 -1.90
N LEU A 321 20.01 -10.89 -2.93
CA LEU A 321 19.26 -12.15 -2.94
C LEU A 321 19.85 -13.18 -1.97
N LYS A 322 21.18 -13.25 -1.82
CA LYS A 322 21.83 -14.05 -0.77
C LYS A 322 21.40 -13.60 0.62
N ARG A 323 21.32 -12.29 0.87
CA ARG A 323 20.85 -11.71 2.13
C ARG A 323 19.37 -12.01 2.39
N VAL A 324 18.52 -11.90 1.36
CA VAL A 324 17.09 -12.27 1.44
C VAL A 324 16.91 -13.74 1.77
N ARG A 325 17.69 -14.62 1.13
CA ARG A 325 17.68 -16.06 1.42
C ARG A 325 18.08 -16.37 2.86
N TRP A 326 19.03 -15.61 3.42
CA TRP A 326 19.44 -15.73 4.82
C TRP A 326 18.40 -15.16 5.79
N ASN A 327 17.82 -14.00 5.47
CA ASN A 327 16.83 -13.32 6.29
C ASN A 327 15.73 -12.75 5.39
N PHE A 328 14.53 -13.35 5.47
CA PHE A 328 13.36 -12.94 4.68
C PHE A 328 12.92 -11.49 4.93
N ARG A 329 13.29 -10.89 6.09
CA ARG A 329 13.02 -9.48 6.41
C ARG A 329 13.95 -8.50 5.69
N THR A 330 14.96 -9.00 4.95
CA THR A 330 15.89 -8.15 4.19
C THR A 330 15.15 -7.37 3.10
N ALA A 331 14.16 -7.99 2.46
CA ALA A 331 13.30 -7.29 1.52
C ALA A 331 12.30 -6.44 2.31
N VAL A 332 12.24 -5.14 2.02
CA VAL A 332 11.39 -4.20 2.77
C VAL A 332 10.17 -3.84 1.93
N PRO A 333 8.93 -4.02 2.43
CA PRO A 333 7.74 -3.63 1.69
C PRO A 333 7.59 -2.11 1.64
N ILE A 334 7.12 -1.62 0.50
CA ILE A 334 6.79 -0.23 0.24
C ILE A 334 5.42 -0.13 -0.40
N TYR A 335 4.73 0.99 -0.20
CA TYR A 335 3.47 1.28 -0.85
C TYR A 335 3.60 2.48 -1.78
N PHE A 336 3.08 2.36 -3.00
CA PHE A 336 3.02 3.43 -3.98
C PHE A 336 1.62 4.06 -4.01
N PRO A 337 1.42 5.28 -3.48
CA PRO A 337 0.10 5.90 -3.42
C PRO A 337 -0.57 6.09 -4.79
N ARG A 338 0.21 6.41 -5.84
CA ARG A 338 -0.29 6.65 -7.19
C ARG A 338 -0.84 5.38 -7.83
N GLU A 339 -0.11 4.28 -7.72
CA GLU A 339 -0.49 2.99 -8.32
C GLU A 339 -1.37 2.15 -7.40
N ARG A 340 -1.40 2.50 -6.11
CA ARG A 340 -2.08 1.79 -5.03
C ARG A 340 -1.61 0.35 -4.87
N LYS A 341 -0.32 0.14 -5.12
CA LYS A 341 0.33 -1.17 -5.12
C LYS A 341 1.46 -1.23 -4.11
N VAL A 342 1.66 -2.43 -3.58
CA VAL A 342 2.83 -2.74 -2.77
C VAL A 342 3.95 -3.26 -3.67
N SER A 343 5.18 -2.95 -3.31
CA SER A 343 6.39 -3.47 -3.92
C SER A 343 7.41 -3.75 -2.83
N LEU A 344 8.54 -4.34 -3.20
CA LEU A 344 9.60 -4.67 -2.27
C LEU A 344 10.87 -3.90 -2.65
N LEU A 345 11.67 -3.59 -1.65
CA LEU A 345 13.01 -3.03 -1.83
C LEU A 345 14.05 -4.10 -1.57
N LEU A 346 15.00 -4.23 -2.49
CA LEU A 346 16.20 -5.06 -2.30
C LEU A 346 17.43 -4.16 -2.09
N PRO A 347 18.23 -4.39 -1.04
CA PRO A 347 19.39 -3.54 -0.75
C PRO A 347 20.53 -3.79 -1.74
N LEU A 348 20.96 -2.77 -2.46
CA LEU A 348 22.10 -2.82 -3.38
C LEU A 348 23.36 -2.23 -2.72
N SER A 349 24.38 -3.06 -2.58
CA SER A 349 25.71 -2.72 -2.10
C SER A 349 26.66 -2.57 -3.28
N LEU A 350 26.85 -1.34 -3.76
CA LEU A 350 27.59 -1.05 -5.01
C LEU A 350 29.05 -0.66 -4.74
N ILE A 351 29.30 -0.01 -3.60
CA ILE A 351 30.62 0.54 -3.22
C ILE A 351 31.39 -0.43 -2.35
N SER A 352 30.74 -1.00 -1.32
CA SER A 352 31.29 -2.02 -0.43
C SER A 352 30.21 -3.01 0.00
N GLU A 353 30.58 -4.27 0.24
CA GLU A 353 29.62 -5.33 0.62
C GLU A 353 28.95 -5.09 1.99
N SER A 354 29.59 -4.31 2.86
CA SER A 354 29.13 -4.01 4.22
C SER A 354 28.11 -2.86 4.29
N LYS A 355 27.96 -2.06 3.22
CA LYS A 355 27.11 -0.87 3.21
C LYS A 355 26.12 -0.94 2.06
N THR A 356 24.87 -0.60 2.33
CA THR A 356 23.85 -0.45 1.28
C THR A 356 23.93 0.97 0.75
N ASP A 357 23.92 1.13 -0.57
CA ASP A 357 24.05 2.43 -1.24
C ASP A 357 22.74 2.85 -1.92
N LEU A 358 22.02 1.88 -2.48
CA LEU A 358 20.74 2.07 -3.17
C LEU A 358 19.77 0.94 -2.82
N ALA A 359 18.50 1.11 -3.15
CA ALA A 359 17.51 0.05 -3.09
C ALA A 359 16.88 -0.19 -4.47
N LEU A 360 16.85 -1.45 -4.92
CA LEU A 360 16.12 -1.85 -6.12
C LEU A 360 14.65 -2.06 -5.75
N VAL A 361 13.75 -1.34 -6.44
CA VAL A 361 12.31 -1.57 -6.34
C VAL A 361 11.96 -2.77 -7.20
N VAL A 362 11.40 -3.80 -6.60
CA VAL A 362 10.93 -5.01 -7.28
C VAL A 362 9.44 -5.23 -7.03
N GLN A 363 8.74 -5.65 -8.07
CA GLN A 363 7.31 -5.91 -8.03
C GLN A 363 7.04 -7.33 -8.49
N ARG A 364 6.18 -8.04 -7.75
CA ARG A 364 5.69 -9.34 -8.17
C ARG A 364 4.66 -9.17 -9.29
N THR A 365 4.83 -9.93 -10.36
CA THR A 365 3.90 -9.95 -11.50
C THR A 365 2.88 -11.09 -11.33
N GLU A 366 1.81 -11.05 -12.11
CA GLU A 366 0.76 -12.09 -12.10
C GLU A 366 1.30 -13.49 -12.45
N SER A 367 2.39 -13.57 -13.23
CA SER A 367 3.05 -14.84 -13.55
C SER A 367 3.86 -15.43 -12.38
N GLY A 368 4.05 -14.67 -11.30
CA GLY A 368 4.86 -15.04 -10.15
C GLY A 368 6.31 -14.55 -10.23
N ASN A 369 6.77 -14.06 -11.39
CA ASN A 369 8.10 -13.47 -11.54
C ASN A 369 8.18 -12.10 -10.88
N TYR A 370 9.39 -11.68 -10.53
CA TYR A 370 9.66 -10.31 -10.09
C TYR A 370 10.21 -9.45 -11.23
N LEU A 371 9.72 -8.23 -11.34
CA LEU A 371 10.25 -7.19 -12.24
C LEU A 371 10.94 -6.12 -11.39
N GLY A 372 12.20 -5.82 -11.68
CA GLY A 372 12.91 -4.67 -11.14
C GLY A 372 12.48 -3.42 -11.90
N GLN A 373 11.73 -2.55 -11.21
CA GLN A 373 11.13 -1.35 -11.80
C GLN A 373 12.16 -0.22 -11.92
N THR A 374 12.85 0.09 -10.82
CA THR A 374 13.77 1.22 -10.75
C THR A 374 14.63 1.14 -9.49
N ILE A 375 15.53 2.10 -9.29
CA ILE A 375 16.36 2.23 -8.09
C ILE A 375 15.98 3.49 -7.30
N TYR A 376 16.05 3.40 -5.97
CA TYR A 376 15.82 4.51 -5.05
C TYR A 376 17.04 4.84 -4.20
N PRO A 377 17.33 6.14 -4.00
CA PRO A 377 18.08 6.62 -2.86
C PRO A 377 17.45 6.13 -1.55
N LEU A 378 18.28 5.91 -0.53
CA LEU A 378 17.83 5.28 0.71
C LEU A 378 16.82 6.13 1.48
N GLU A 379 16.88 7.47 1.38
CA GLU A 379 15.88 8.35 1.97
C GLU A 379 14.49 8.14 1.36
N TRP A 380 14.40 7.95 0.03
CA TRP A 380 13.13 7.68 -0.65
C TRP A 380 12.64 6.28 -0.29
N ALA A 381 13.54 5.30 -0.27
CA ALA A 381 13.24 3.94 0.14
C ALA A 381 12.62 3.90 1.54
N TYR A 382 13.24 4.58 2.51
CA TYR A 382 12.76 4.64 3.89
C TYR A 382 11.39 5.34 3.99
N ALA A 383 11.22 6.49 3.32
CA ALA A 383 9.97 7.24 3.36
C ALA A 383 8.77 6.44 2.84
N ASN A 384 8.96 5.67 1.77
CA ASN A 384 7.91 4.82 1.20
C ASN A 384 7.70 3.52 2.02
N ALA A 385 8.74 2.98 2.65
CA ALA A 385 8.64 1.79 3.51
C ALA A 385 7.86 2.08 4.79
N ARG A 386 8.11 3.25 5.41
CA ARG A 386 7.50 3.63 6.68
C ARG A 386 5.97 3.73 6.60
N LEU A 387 5.40 3.91 5.41
CA LEU A 387 3.95 3.86 5.18
C LEU A 387 3.38 2.48 5.51
N VAL A 388 4.08 1.40 5.16
CA VAL A 388 3.59 0.03 5.37
C VAL A 388 3.91 -0.46 6.77
N SER A 389 5.14 -0.25 7.23
CA SER A 389 5.61 -0.70 8.53
C SER A 389 6.85 0.08 8.98
N ARG A 390 7.07 0.18 10.30
CA ARG A 390 8.37 0.60 10.83
C ARG A 390 9.42 -0.45 10.40
N PRO A 391 10.48 -0.07 9.66
CA PRO A 391 11.44 -1.04 9.10
C PRO A 391 12.34 -1.77 10.13
N GLU A 392 12.29 -1.40 11.40
CA GLU A 392 13.17 -1.91 12.46
C GLU A 392 12.40 -2.75 13.48
N SER A 393 13.03 -3.83 13.96
CA SER A 393 12.53 -4.62 15.09
C SER A 393 13.13 -4.08 16.37
N ASP A 394 12.29 -3.69 17.32
CA ASP A 394 12.66 -2.95 18.53
C ASP A 394 12.73 -3.82 19.81
N TRP A 395 12.17 -5.02 19.80
CA TRP A 395 11.98 -5.84 21.01
C TRP A 395 12.90 -7.07 21.15
N LEU A 396 13.55 -7.51 20.06
CA LEU A 396 14.34 -8.75 20.05
C LEU A 396 15.71 -8.54 19.40
N ALA A 397 16.57 -7.80 20.09
CA ALA A 397 17.97 -7.67 19.74
C ALA A 397 18.82 -8.48 20.74
N ALA A 398 19.76 -9.30 20.25
CA ALA A 398 20.64 -10.09 21.12
C ALA A 398 21.42 -9.22 22.13
N THR A 399 21.69 -7.96 21.78
CA THR A 399 22.34 -6.97 22.65
C THR A 399 21.47 -6.48 23.80
N GLN A 400 20.15 -6.67 23.74
CA GLN A 400 19.18 -6.29 24.77
C GLN A 400 18.75 -7.47 25.65
N ILE A 401 19.24 -8.68 25.35
CA ILE A 401 18.91 -9.90 26.11
C ILE A 401 19.96 -10.07 27.20
N GLU A 402 19.59 -9.76 28.43
CA GLU A 402 20.35 -10.19 29.60
C GLU A 402 20.13 -11.70 29.77
N VAL A 403 21.22 -12.47 29.68
CA VAL A 403 21.16 -13.91 30.00
C VAL A 403 21.02 -14.01 31.51
N ALA A 404 19.83 -14.38 31.99
CA ALA A 404 19.62 -14.65 33.40
C ALA A 404 20.56 -15.78 33.84
N GLU A 405 21.45 -15.51 34.80
CA GLU A 405 22.19 -16.55 35.50
C GLU A 405 21.21 -17.38 36.32
N THR A 406 20.66 -18.44 35.73
CA THR A 406 19.91 -19.43 36.51
C THR A 406 20.19 -20.86 36.05
N ALA A 407 20.64 -21.66 37.04
CA ALA A 407 20.73 -23.11 37.08
C ALA A 407 22.00 -23.84 36.57
N ALA A 408 23.19 -23.24 36.71
CA ALA A 408 24.44 -24.03 36.79
C ALA A 408 24.69 -24.60 38.21
N ALA A 409 23.94 -24.16 39.24
CA ALA A 409 24.16 -24.54 40.64
C ALA A 409 23.39 -25.79 41.11
N SER A 410 22.63 -26.48 40.26
CA SER A 410 21.77 -27.61 40.66
C SER A 410 22.26 -28.99 40.20
N VAL A 411 23.38 -29.08 39.48
CA VAL A 411 23.91 -30.36 38.95
C VAL A 411 25.14 -30.85 39.72
N GLU A 412 25.73 -30.05 40.60
CA GLU A 412 26.99 -30.38 41.30
C GLU A 412 26.83 -30.82 42.78
N GLN A 413 25.59 -31.07 43.25
CA GLN A 413 25.32 -31.64 44.58
C GLN A 413 24.64 -33.03 44.54
N ALA A 414 24.64 -33.69 43.38
CA ALA A 414 24.12 -35.06 43.24
C ALA A 414 25.07 -35.98 42.45
N ALA A 415 26.38 -35.86 42.70
CA ALA A 415 27.42 -36.79 42.24
C ALA A 415 28.19 -37.36 43.43
#